data_AF-A0A952INS1-F1
#
_entry.id   AF-A0A952INS1-F1
#
_cell.length_a   1.000
_cell.length_b   1.000
_cell.length_c   1.000
_cell.angle_alpha   90.00
_cell.angle_beta   90.00
_cell.angle_gamma   90.00
#
_symmetry.space_group_name_H-M   'P 1'
#
loop_
_entity.id
_entity.type
_entity.pdbx_description
1 polymer ?
#
loop_
_entity_poly.entity_id
_entity_poly.type
_entity_poly.pdbx_seq_one_letter_code
_entity_poly.pdbx_strand_id
1 'polypeptide(L)' 'GFESDALQQAIDNDDRVSVMTFDNDDAEELWIGYGNFYAITRYNHSRLYALAVFQLAQAISEAS' A
#
# COMPACT_ATOMS: atom_id res chain seq x y z
N GLY A 1 3.20 4.04 -7.19
CA GLY A 1 2.89 5.47 -7.01
C GLY A 1 1.70 5.85 -7.85
N PHE A 2 1.33 7.14 -7.85
CA PHE A 2 0.22 7.67 -8.66
C PHE A 2 0.45 7.54 -10.16
N GLU A 3 1.71 7.38 -10.57
CA GLU A 3 2.10 7.00 -11.92
C GLU A 3 2.54 5.52 -11.90
N SER A 4 1.59 4.59 -12.00
CA SER A 4 1.94 3.15 -12.09
C SER A 4 0.98 2.40 -13.00
N ASP A 5 1.51 1.41 -13.73
CA ASP A 5 0.73 0.51 -14.60
C ASP A 5 -0.35 -0.24 -13.81
N ALA A 6 -0.06 -0.57 -12.54
CA ALA A 6 -1.03 -1.19 -11.63
C ALA A 6 -2.25 -0.29 -11.36
N LEU A 7 -2.06 1.02 -11.30
CA LEU A 7 -3.17 1.96 -11.15
C LEU A 7 -4.00 2.04 -12.43
N GLN A 8 -3.34 2.08 -13.60
CA GLN A 8 -4.05 2.09 -14.88
C GLN A 8 -4.90 0.82 -15.05
N GLN A 9 -4.33 -0.34 -14.74
CA GLN A 9 -5.05 -1.60 -14.77
C GLN A 9 -6.24 -1.63 -13.81
N ALA A 10 -6.07 -1.10 -12.59
CA ALA A 10 -7.17 -1.00 -11.64
C ALA A 10 -8.30 -0.09 -12.16
N ILE A 11 -7.97 1.02 -12.84
CA ILE A 11 -8.95 1.90 -13.48
C ILE A 11 -9.68 1.17 -14.62
N ASP A 12 -8.93 0.50 -15.51
CA ASP A 12 -9.48 -0.21 -16.66
C ASP A 12 -10.44 -1.33 -16.23
N ASN A 13 -10.18 -1.95 -15.07
CA ASN A 13 -10.99 -3.02 -14.48
C ASN A 13 -12.12 -2.51 -13.57
N ASP A 14 -12.24 -1.19 -13.33
CA ASP A 14 -13.15 -0.60 -12.33
C ASP A 14 -12.94 -1.17 -10.91
N ASP A 15 -11.68 -1.45 -10.56
CA ASP A 15 -11.29 -1.96 -9.25
C ASP A 15 -11.31 -0.87 -8.18
N ARG A 16 -11.74 -1.25 -6.97
CA ARG A 16 -11.69 -0.35 -5.81
C ARG A 16 -10.28 -0.30 -5.24
N VAL A 17 -9.74 0.91 -5.13
CA VAL A 17 -8.47 1.20 -4.44
C VAL A 17 -8.69 2.10 -3.24
N SER A 18 -7.74 2.08 -2.30
CA SER A 18 -7.71 2.99 -1.15
C SER A 18 -6.60 4.01 -1.33
N VAL A 19 -6.92 5.29 -1.18
CA VAL A 19 -5.92 6.37 -1.11
C VAL A 19 -5.66 6.70 0.36
N MET A 20 -4.40 6.75 0.74
CA MET A 20 -3.97 6.94 2.12
C MET A 20 -2.80 7.91 2.16
N THR A 21 -2.74 8.66 3.26
CA THR A 21 -1.62 9.50 3.64
C THR A 21 -0.97 8.86 4.87
N PHE A 22 0.35 8.86 4.93
CA PHE A 22 1.12 8.51 6.12
C PHE A 22 2.10 9.63 6.46
N ASP A 23 2.16 9.97 7.74
CA ASP A 23 3.15 10.92 8.25
C ASP A 23 4.49 10.21 8.39
N ASN A 24 5.50 10.70 7.69
CA ASN A 24 6.88 10.29 7.88
C ASN A 24 7.69 11.46 8.45
N ASP A 25 8.84 11.18 9.09
CA ASP A 25 9.59 12.19 9.86
C ASP A 25 9.95 13.46 9.04
N ASP A 26 10.16 13.29 7.73
CA ASP A 26 10.58 14.37 6.84
C ASP A 26 9.46 14.90 5.93
N ALA A 27 8.40 14.12 5.67
CA ALA A 27 7.33 14.47 4.73
C ALA A 27 6.07 13.59 4.87
N GLU A 28 4.96 14.13 4.37
CA GLU A 28 3.73 13.37 4.15
C GLU A 28 3.89 12.44 2.92
N GLU A 29 3.67 11.15 3.10
CA GLU A 29 3.72 10.17 2.04
C GLU A 29 2.32 9.76 1.57
N LEU A 30 2.09 9.86 0.26
CA LEU A 30 0.84 9.48 -0.35
C LEU A 30 0.92 8.07 -0.95
N TRP A 31 0.01 7.19 -0.52
CA TRP A 31 0.00 5.76 -0.84
C TRP A 31 -1.31 5.33 -1.49
N ILE A 32 -1.20 4.35 -2.40
CA ILE A 32 -2.33 3.64 -3.00
C ILE A 32 -2.31 2.20 -2.50
N GLY A 33 -3.35 1.82 -1.77
CA GLY A 33 -3.60 0.45 -1.33
C GLY A 33 -4.53 -0.28 -2.30
N TYR A 34 -4.00 -1.32 -2.94
CA TYR A 34 -4.76 -2.25 -3.79
C TYR A 34 -5.41 -3.38 -2.97
N GLY A 35 -6.14 -4.28 -3.62
CA GLY A 35 -6.83 -5.41 -2.97
C GLY A 35 -5.93 -6.25 -2.04
N ASN A 36 -4.67 -6.46 -2.40
CA ASN A 36 -3.71 -7.18 -1.57
C ASN A 36 -3.38 -6.42 -0.27
N PHE A 37 -3.27 -5.09 -0.32
CA PHE A 37 -3.09 -4.28 0.89
C PHE A 37 -4.31 -4.39 1.80
N TYR A 38 -5.51 -4.35 1.22
CA TYR A 38 -6.75 -4.58 1.98
C TYR A 38 -6.77 -5.98 2.62
N ALA A 39 -6.27 -7.02 1.95
CA ALA A 39 -6.18 -8.36 2.51
C ALA A 39 -5.33 -8.40 3.80
N ILE A 40 -4.22 -7.64 3.87
CA ILE A 40 -3.41 -7.54 5.11
C ILE A 40 -4.25 -6.93 6.24
N THR A 41 -5.06 -5.91 5.95
CA THR A 41 -5.93 -5.29 6.96
C THR A 41 -7.04 -6.22 7.50
N ARG A 42 -7.29 -7.37 6.85
CA ARG A 42 -8.21 -8.39 7.36
C ARG A 42 -7.65 -9.15 8.57
N TYR A 43 -6.32 -9.17 8.75
CA TYR A 43 -5.69 -9.69 9.96
C TYR A 43 -5.75 -8.69 11.11
N ASN A 44 -5.55 -7.40 10.80
CA ASN A 44 -5.68 -6.30 11.75
C ASN A 44 -6.16 -5.04 11.02
N HIS A 45 -7.28 -4.47 11.47
CA HIS A 45 -7.95 -3.31 10.88
C HIS A 45 -7.21 -1.97 11.08
N SER A 46 -5.89 -1.96 10.93
CA SER A 46 -5.02 -0.80 11.02
C SER A 46 -4.22 -0.63 9.73
N ARG A 47 -4.25 0.58 9.15
CA ARG A 47 -3.50 0.94 7.95
C ARG A 47 -1.99 0.99 8.22
N LEU A 48 -1.60 1.49 9.40
CA LEU A 48 -0.21 1.52 9.85
C LEU A 48 0.33 0.10 10.04
N TYR A 49 -0.49 -0.82 10.57
CA TYR A 49 -0.10 -2.23 10.67
C TYR A 49 0.16 -2.84 9.28
N ALA A 50 -0.78 -2.64 8.35
CA ALA A 50 -0.64 -3.18 7.00
C ALA A 50 0.57 -2.60 6.25
N LEU A 51 0.84 -1.31 6.42
CA LEU A 51 2.03 -0.66 5.88
C LEU A 51 3.31 -1.24 6.48
N ALA A 52 3.39 -1.39 7.81
CA ALA A 52 4.55 -1.96 8.47
C ALA A 52 4.85 -3.41 8.04
N VAL A 53 3.80 -4.24 7.89
CA VAL A 53 3.95 -5.61 7.37
C VAL A 53 4.49 -5.61 5.94
N PHE A 54 3.96 -4.74 5.09
CA PHE A 54 4.41 -4.61 3.71
C PHE A 54 5.87 -4.15 3.62
N GLN A 55 6.24 -3.08 4.33
CA GLN A 55 7.60 -2.54 4.34
C GLN A 55 8.60 -3.56 4.91
N LEU A 56 8.23 -4.30 5.97
CA LEU A 56 9.06 -5.37 6.51
C LEU A 56 9.31 -6.47 5.47
N ALA A 57 8.28 -6.89 4.74
CA ALA A 57 8.43 -7.90 3.70
C ALA A 57 9.35 -7.42 2.55
N GLN A 58 9.25 -6.15 2.16
CA GLN A 58 10.17 -5.54 1.20
C GLN A 58 11.62 -5.55 1.71
N ALA A 59 11.84 -5.08 2.94
CA ALA A 59 13.19 -5.04 3.53
C ALA A 59 13.82 -6.44 3.64
N ILE A 60 13.04 -7.47 3.99
CA ILE A 60 13.52 -8.86 3.99
C ILE A 60 13.89 -9.29 2.56
N SER A 61 13.04 -9.01 1.58
CA SER A 61 13.30 -9.37 0.19
C SER A 61 14.52 -8.67 -0.41
N GLU A 62 14.81 -7.43 0.00
CA GLU A 62 15.99 -6.67 -0.43
C GLU A 62 17.27 -7.16 0.24
N ALA A 63 17.17 -7.69 1.46
CA ALA A 63 18.31 -8.22 2.21
C ALA A 63 18.66 -9.69 1.87
N SER A 64 17.83 -10.37 1.08
CA SER A 64 17.98 -11.78 0.69
C SER A 64 18.77 -11.92 -0.62
#